data_AF-H0G4U3-F1
#
_entry.id   AF-H0G4U3-F1
#
_cell.length_a   1.000
_cell.length_b   1.000
_cell.length_c   1.000
_cell.angle_alpha   90.00
_cell.angle_beta   90.00
_cell.angle_gamma   90.00
#
_symmetry.space_group_name_H-M   'P 1'
#
loop_
_entity.id
_entity.type
_entity.pdbx_description
1 polymer ?
#
loop_
_entity_poly.entity_id
_entity_poly.type
_entity_poly.pdbx_seq_one_letter_code
_entity_poly.pdbx_strand_id
1 'polypeptide(L)' 'MAQEFPTQARVVIIGGGIIGCSVAYHLTKLGWTDVVLLEQGQLSGG' A
#
# COMPACT_ATOMS: atom_id res chain seq x y z
N MET A 1 9.36 11.93 -14.46
CA MET A 1 10.13 10.68 -14.25
C MET A 1 9.11 9.58 -14.10
N ALA A 2 9.20 8.48 -14.87
CA ALA A 2 8.30 7.36 -14.65
C ALA A 2 8.64 6.75 -13.28
N GLN A 3 7.67 6.69 -12.38
CA GLN A 3 7.82 6.04 -11.09
C GLN A 3 7.95 4.54 -11.38
N GLU A 4 9.11 3.95 -11.10
CA GLU A 4 9.32 2.52 -11.30
C GLU A 4 8.47 1.76 -10.27
N PHE A 5 7.49 1.00 -10.76
CA PHE A 5 6.64 0.16 -9.91
C PHE A 5 7.35 -1.17 -9.65
N PRO A 6 7.28 -1.69 -8.41
CA PRO A 6 7.80 -3.02 -8.12
C PRO A 6 7.11 -4.07 -8.99
N THR A 7 7.88 -4.96 -9.59
CA THR A 7 7.39 -6.06 -10.45
C THR A 7 6.88 -7.25 -9.64
N GLN A 8 7.16 -7.28 -8.34
CA GLN A 8 6.71 -8.27 -7.39
C GLN A 8 6.38 -7.59 -6.07
N ALA A 9 5.39 -8.10 -5.36
CA ALA A 9 5.13 -7.73 -3.98
C ALA A 9 4.65 -8.94 -3.18
N ARG A 10 5.03 -9.02 -1.90
CA ARG A 10 4.50 -10.01 -0.95
C ARG A 10 3.04 -9.73 -0.64
N VAL A 11 2.65 -8.46 -0.55
CA VAL A 11 1.26 -8.04 -0.30
C VAL A 11 0.90 -6.85 -1.18
N VAL A 12 -0.27 -6.93 -1.81
CA VAL A 12 -0.90 -5.80 -2.50
C VAL A 12 -2.23 -5.50 -1.80
N ILE A 13 -2.37 -4.27 -1.30
CA ILE A 13 -3.57 -3.76 -0.65
C ILE A 13 -4.30 -2.86 -1.67
N ILE A 14 -5.57 -3.16 -1.93
CA ILE A 14 -6.41 -2.39 -2.86
C ILE A 14 -7.40 -1.57 -2.02
N GLY A 15 -7.31 -0.24 -2.16
CA GLY A 15 -8.06 0.75 -1.38
C GLY A 15 -7.21 1.40 -0.30
N GLY A 16 -7.01 2.71 -0.41
CA GLY A 16 -6.24 3.58 0.48
C GLY A 16 -7.06 4.29 1.55
N GLY A 17 -8.27 3.81 1.84
CA GLY A 17 -9.08 4.26 2.98
C GLY A 17 -8.51 3.84 4.34
N ILE A 18 -9.22 4.14 5.44
CA ILE A 18 -8.73 3.90 6.81
C ILE A 18 -8.31 2.45 7.06
N ILE A 19 -9.05 1.49 6.51
CA ILE A 19 -8.76 0.07 6.67
C ILE A 19 -7.47 -0.30 5.92
N GLY A 20 -7.34 0.08 4.65
CA GLY A 20 -6.16 -0.24 3.84
C GLY A 20 -4.88 0.37 4.41
N CYS A 21 -4.94 1.64 4.81
CA CYS A 21 -3.82 2.32 5.48
C CYS A 21 -3.48 1.67 6.83
N SER A 22 -4.48 1.26 7.63
CA SER A 22 -4.23 0.58 8.90
C SER A 22 -3.52 -0.76 8.70
N VAL A 23 -3.94 -1.54 7.70
CA VAL A 23 -3.30 -2.82 7.33
C VAL A 23 -1.86 -2.57 6.89
N ALA A 24 -1.61 -1.63 5.98
CA ALA A 24 -0.26 -1.28 5.52
C ALA A 24 0.65 -0.85 6.69
N TYR A 25 0.12 -0.02 7.59
CA TYR A 25 0.85 0.43 8.78
C TYR A 25 1.21 -0.73 9.71
N HIS A 26 0.29 -1.65 9.98
CA HIS A 26 0.57 -2.77 10.89
C HIS A 26 1.54 -3.78 10.27
N LEU A 27 1.44 -4.06 8.96
CA LEU A 27 2.39 -4.93 8.26
C LEU A 27 3.80 -4.35 8.28
N THR A 28 3.94 -3.06 7.95
CA THR A 28 5.26 -2.39 7.98
C THR A 28 5.82 -2.30 9.40
N LYS A 29 4.98 -2.06 10.41
CA LYS A 29 5.38 -2.11 11.83
C LYS A 29 5.87 -3.50 12.29
N LEU A 30 5.32 -4.56 11.71
CA LEU A 30 5.78 -5.94 11.91
C LEU A 30 7.06 -6.29 11.12
N GLY A 31 7.66 -5.32 10.43
CA GLY A 31 8.92 -5.48 9.67
C GLY A 31 8.72 -5.95 8.23
N TRP A 32 7.51 -5.89 7.69
CA TRP A 32 7.29 -6.23 6.28
C TRP A 32 7.71 -5.05 5.42
N THR A 33 8.62 -5.29 4.49
CA THR A 33 9.19 -4.25 3.61
C THR A 33 8.64 -4.30 2.19
N ASP A 34 7.94 -5.36 1.84
CA ASP A 34 7.44 -5.62 0.48
C ASP A 34 5.90 -5.56 0.43
N VAL A 35 5.38 -4.35 0.67
CA VAL A 35 3.96 -4.06 0.75
C VAL A 35 3.63 -2.92 -0.20
N VAL A 36 2.69 -3.15 -1.11
CA VAL A 36 2.18 -2.15 -2.05
C VAL A 36 0.74 -1.79 -1.66
N LEU A 37 0.44 -0.50 -1.55
CA LEU A 37 -0.92 0.01 -1.38
C LEU A 37 -1.33 0.79 -2.63
N LEU A 38 -2.48 0.45 -3.19
CA LEU A 38 -3.05 1.07 -4.39
C LEU A 38 -4.37 1.76 -4.03
N GLU A 39 -4.54 2.98 -4.54
CA GLU A 39 -5.78 3.76 -4.46
C GLU A 39 -6.08 4.31 -5.86
N GLN A 40 -7.36 4.32 -6.25
CA GLN A 40 -7.81 4.85 -7.54
C GLN A 40 -7.63 6.38 -7.61
N GLY A 41 -7.86 7.06 -6.48
CA GLY A 41 -7.78 8.51 -6.35
C GLY A 41 -6.64 9.00 -5.47
N GLN A 42 -6.94 10.01 -4.66
CA GLN A 42 -6.00 10.51 -3.65
C GLN A 42 -5.93 9.51 -2.49
N LEU A 43 -4.72 9.27 -1.96
CA LEU A 43 -4.52 8.45 -0.76
C LEU A 43 -5.39 8.99 0.38
N SER A 44 -6.06 8.10 1.14
CA SER A 44 -7.07 8.46 2.15
C SER A 44 -8.29 9.25 1.64
N GLY A 45 -8.49 9.29 0.33
CA GLY A 45 -9.62 9.96 -0.33
C GLY A 45 -10.80 9.05 -0.64
N GLY A 46 -10.89 7.90 0.05
CA GLY A 46 -12.13 7.11 0.06
C GLY A 46 -13.33 7.94 0.48
#